data_AF-A0A0H5CHM8-F1
#
_entry.id   AF-A0A0H5CHM8-F1
#
_cell.length_a   1.000
_cell.length_b   1.000
_cell.length_c   1.000
_cell.angle_alpha   90.00
_cell.angle_beta   90.00
_cell.angle_gamma   90.00
#
_symmetry.space_group_name_H-M   'P 1'
#
loop_
_entity.id
_entity.type
_entity.pdbx_description
1 polymer ?
#
loop_
_entity_poly.entity_id
_entity_poly.type
_entity_poly.pdbx_seq_one_letter_code
_entity_poly.pdbx_strand_id
1 'polypeptide(L)' 'MVRRRALNQPFETFLSFSKWVATLGHTPGQRTLEIARRPASLDVADVLALDEQAPVVQLLRLRSIEGRPRCWSGRRSSSR' A
#
# COMPACT_ATOMS: atom_id res chain seq x y z
N MET A 1 -10.56 3.68 23.29
CA MET A 1 -10.37 4.70 22.23
C MET A 1 -8.89 4.74 21.85
N VAL A 2 -8.46 4.08 20.77
CA VAL A 2 -7.02 4.04 20.37
C VAL A 2 -6.76 5.14 19.33
N ARG A 3 -6.15 6.24 19.75
CA ARG A 3 -5.63 7.27 18.82
C ARG A 3 -4.26 6.81 18.29
N ARG A 4 -4.21 6.31 17.05
CA ARG A 4 -2.95 5.99 16.36
C ARG A 4 -2.36 7.26 15.75
N ARG A 5 -1.18 7.67 16.20
CA ARG A 5 -0.34 8.67 15.54
C ARG A 5 0.08 8.12 14.16
N ALA A 6 -0.51 8.66 13.10
CA ALA A 6 -0.08 8.38 11.73
C ALA A 6 1.24 9.13 11.49
N LEU A 7 2.30 8.41 11.10
CA LEU A 7 3.52 9.04 10.63
C LEU A 7 3.25 9.50 9.20
N ASN A 8 3.33 10.81 8.96
CA ASN A 8 3.09 11.40 7.66
C ASN A 8 4.30 11.10 6.75
N GLN A 9 4.11 10.29 5.71
CA GLN A 9 5.12 10.10 4.68
C GLN A 9 5.09 11.32 3.76
N PRO A 10 6.22 12.02 3.55
CA PRO A 10 6.25 13.11 2.58
C PRO A 10 5.90 12.57 1.19
N PHE A 11 4.82 13.10 0.58
CA PHE A 11 4.40 12.74 -0.77
C PHE A 11 5.34 13.29 -1.85
N GLU A 12 6.16 14.29 -1.51
CA GLU A 12 7.08 14.97 -2.43
C GLU A 12 8.38 14.20 -2.70
N THR A 13 8.66 13.16 -1.92
CA THR A 13 9.85 12.34 -2.11
C THR A 13 9.43 10.96 -2.59
N PHE A 14 9.80 10.62 -3.84
CA PHE A 14 9.65 9.28 -4.43
C PHE A 14 10.57 8.26 -3.75
N LEU A 15 10.44 8.09 -2.44
CA LEU A 15 11.18 7.14 -1.63
C LEU A 15 10.32 5.92 -1.37
N SER A 16 10.94 4.74 -1.52
CA SER A 16 10.33 3.53 -1.01
C SER A 16 10.09 3.65 0.50
N PHE A 17 8.99 3.09 0.98
CA PHE A 17 8.64 3.12 2.41
C PHE A 17 9.82 2.66 3.29
N SER A 18 10.50 1.58 2.92
CA SER A 18 11.63 1.07 3.68
C SER A 18 12.78 2.07 3.77
N LYS A 19 13.08 2.77 2.68
CA LYS A 19 14.12 3.80 2.66
C LYS A 19 13.73 4.99 3.52
N TRP A 20 12.47 5.45 3.42
CA TRP A 20 11.96 6.51 4.28
C TRP A 20 12.06 6.14 5.77
N VAL A 21 11.60 4.96 6.16
CA VAL A 21 11.67 4.49 7.56
C VAL A 21 13.11 4.36 8.06
N ALA A 22 14.02 3.84 7.23
CA ALA A 22 15.44 3.76 7.56
C ALA A 22 16.07 5.17 7.72
N THR A 23 15.65 6.14 6.91
CA THR A 23 16.12 7.54 7.02
C THR A 23 15.67 8.20 8.33
N LEU A 24 14.55 7.74 8.90
CA LEU A 24 14.06 8.17 10.21
C LEU A 24 14.74 7.42 11.38
N GLY A 25 15.72 6.55 11.12
CA GLY A 25 16.41 5.76 12.14
C GLY A 25 15.59 4.59 12.70
N HIS A 26 14.48 4.24 12.07
CA HIS A 26 13.63 3.14 12.49
C HIS A 26 13.85 1.87 11.64
N THR A 27 13.49 0.70 12.19
CA THR A 27 13.56 -0.57 11.45
C THR A 27 12.27 -0.82 10.67
N PRO A 28 12.30 -0.84 9.32
CA PRO A 28 11.14 -1.21 8.52
C PRO A 28 10.87 -2.71 8.60
N GLY A 29 9.60 -3.07 8.70
CA GLY A 29 9.12 -4.44 8.58
C GLY A 29 8.05 -4.56 7.50
N GLN A 30 7.93 -5.77 6.96
CA GLN A 30 6.92 -6.11 5.96
C GLN A 30 6.40 -7.52 6.16
N ARG A 31 5.13 -7.74 5.86
CA ARG A 31 4.52 -9.07 5.76
C ARG A 31 3.55 -9.08 4.59
N THR A 32 3.77 -9.97 3.63
CA THR A 32 2.81 -10.20 2.56
C THR A 32 1.62 -10.97 3.12
N LEU A 33 0.43 -10.43 2.95
CA LEU A 33 -0.82 -11.03 3.40
C LEU A 33 -1.49 -11.79 2.26
N GLU A 34 -1.47 -11.23 1.05
CA GLU A 34 -2.09 -11.83 -0.12
C GLU A 34 -1.29 -11.47 -1.38
N ILE A 35 -1.14 -12.46 -2.26
CA ILE A 35 -0.74 -12.28 -3.65
C ILE A 35 -1.77 -13.02 -4.49
N ALA A 36 -2.44 -12.31 -5.38
CA ALA A 36 -3.42 -12.92 -6.28
C ALA A 36 -3.25 -12.36 -7.69
N ARG A 37 -3.34 -13.25 -8.69
CA ARG A 37 -3.48 -12.86 -10.08
C ARG A 37 -4.96 -12.90 -10.45
N ARG A 38 -5.52 -11.77 -10.84
CA ARG A 38 -6.94 -11.62 -11.17
C ARG A 38 -7.09 -10.71 -12.39
N PRO A 39 -8.18 -10.81 -13.16
CA PRO A 39 -8.52 -9.78 -14.13
C PRO A 39 -8.61 -8.41 -13.47
N ALA A 40 -8.16 -7.36 -14.16
CA ALA A 40 -8.35 -5.99 -13.72
C ALA A 40 -9.85 -5.66 -13.61
N SER A 41 -10.27 -4.99 -12.53
CA SER A 41 -11.56 -4.30 -12.53
C SER A 41 -11.52 -3.13 -13.52
N LEU A 42 -12.68 -2.64 -13.96
CA LEU A 42 -12.76 -1.53 -14.91
C LEU A 42 -12.00 -0.29 -14.41
N ASP A 43 -12.18 0.03 -13.14
CA ASP A 43 -11.49 1.09 -12.41
C ASP A 43 -9.96 0.91 -12.36
N VAL A 44 -9.46 -0.31 -12.23
CA VAL A 44 -8.01 -0.60 -12.25
C VAL A 44 -7.48 -0.55 -13.69
N ALA A 45 -8.24 -1.04 -14.66
CA ALA A 45 -7.86 -1.05 -16.07
C ALA A 45 -7.73 0.38 -16.61
N ASP A 46 -8.69 1.25 -16.30
CA ASP A 46 -8.66 2.66 -16.71
C ASP A 46 -7.47 3.42 -16.13
N VAL A 47 -7.24 3.32 -14.81
CA VAL A 47 -6.12 4.00 -14.13
C VAL A 47 -4.75 3.51 -14.61
N LEU A 48 -4.63 2.22 -14.96
CA LEU A 48 -3.38 1.63 -15.42
C LEU A 48 -3.26 1.61 -16.96
N ALA A 49 -4.23 2.16 -17.68
CA ALA A 49 -4.33 2.12 -19.14
C ALA A 49 -4.13 0.69 -19.70
N LEU A 50 -4.84 -0.27 -19.12
CA LEU A 50 -4.84 -1.67 -19.52
C LEU A 50 -6.11 -2.00 -20.32
N ASP A 51 -6.01 -3.02 -21.17
CA ASP A 51 -7.18 -3.60 -21.80
C ASP A 51 -8.15 -4.19 -20.77
N GLU A 52 -9.44 -4.29 -21.17
CA GLU A 52 -10.45 -4.92 -20.33
C GLU A 52 -10.04 -6.34 -19.94
N GLN A 53 -10.20 -6.66 -18.66
CA GLN A 53 -9.87 -7.97 -18.07
C GLN A 53 -8.38 -8.36 -18.16
N ALA A 54 -7.48 -7.43 -18.50
CA ALA A 54 -6.04 -7.69 -18.49
C ALA A 54 -5.61 -8.28 -17.13
N PRO A 55 -4.74 -9.32 -17.12
CA PRO A 55 -4.36 -9.97 -15.89
C PRO A 55 -3.45 -9.08 -15.05
N VAL A 56 -3.91 -8.73 -13.84
CA VAL A 56 -3.15 -7.93 -12.88
C VAL A 56 -2.72 -8.76 -11.67
N VAL A 57 -1.62 -8.35 -11.04
CA VAL A 57 -1.16 -8.91 -9.77
C VAL A 57 -1.54 -7.95 -8.65
N GLN A 58 -2.42 -8.41 -7.77
CA GLN A 58 -2.80 -7.69 -6.55
C GLN A 58 -1.92 -8.18 -5.39
N LEU A 59 -1.19 -7.25 -4.78
CA LEU A 59 -0.28 -7.51 -3.67
C LEU A 59 -0.73 -6.75 -2.42
N LEU A 60 -1.25 -7.48 -1.43
CA LEU A 60 -1.59 -6.91 -0.13
C LEU A 60 -0.43 -7.13 0.83
N ARG A 61 0.24 -6.05 1.24
CA ARG A 61 1.36 -6.08 2.18
C ARG A 61 1.07 -5.23 3.41
N LEU A 62 1.20 -5.86 4.58
CA LEU A 62 1.27 -5.16 5.85
C LEU A 62 2.67 -4.57 5.99
N ARG A 63 2.76 -3.25 6.18
CA ARG A 63 4.01 -2.55 6.48
C ARG A 63 4.05 -2.20 7.96
N SER A 64 5.19 -2.42 8.59
CA SER A 64 5.42 -2.16 10.01
C SER A 64 6.67 -1.33 10.23
N ILE A 65 6.75 -0.70 11.39
CA ILE A 65 7.92 0.02 11.87
C ILE A 65 8.17 -0.49 13.28
N GLU A 66 9.39 -1.00 13.54
CA GLU A 66 9.77 -1.59 14.83
C GLU A 66 8.80 -2.70 15.27
N GLY A 67 8.40 -3.56 14.33
CA GLY A 67 7.49 -4.67 14.60
C GLY A 67 6.02 -4.27 14.82
N ARG A 68 5.69 -2.97 14.89
CA ARG A 68 4.30 -2.51 15.05
C ARG A 68 3.64 -2.21 13.70
N PRO A 69 2.45 -2.76 13.42
CA PRO A 69 1.74 -2.48 12.17
C PRO A 69 1.34 -1.01 12.12
N ARG A 70 1.77 -0.30 11.06
CA ARG A 70 1.29 1.05 10.78
C ARG A 70 0.25 0.97 9.68
N CYS A 71 -0.96 1.42 10.00
CA CYS A 71 -2.06 1.45 9.04
C CYS A 71 -1.80 2.55 7.99
N TRP A 72 -1.74 2.16 6.72
CA TRP A 72 -1.93 3.05 5.59
C TRP A 72 -3.42 3.02 5.22
N SER A 73 -4.12 4.14 5.34
CA SER A 73 -5.53 4.24 4.96
C SER A 73 -5.65 4.57 3.48
N GLY A 74 -5.60 3.54 2.62
CA GLY A 74 -6.10 3.63 1.25
C GLY A 74 -7.62 3.52 1.27
N ARG A 75 -8.31 4.60 0.94
CA ARG A 75 -9.78 4.65 0.90
C ARG A 75 -10.24 3.76 -0.27
N ARG A 76 -10.89 2.64 0.02
CA ARG A 76 -11.60 1.82 -0.99
C ARG A 76 -12.88 2.56 -1.37
N SER A 77 -12.92 3.17 -2.55
CA SER A 77 -14.17 3.62 -3.17
C SER A 77 -14.80 2.42 -3.86
N SER A 78 -15.79 1.79 -3.23
CA SER A 78 -16.74 0.92 -3.90
C SER A 78 -17.95 1.77 -4.30
N SER A 79 -18.15 2.05 -5.60
CA SER A 79 -19.44 2.54 -6.08
C SER A 79 -20.41 1.36 -6.23
N ARG A 80 -21.64 1.59 -5.81
CA ARG A 80 -22.81 0.75 -6.07
C ARG A 80 -23.17 0.74 -7.54
#